data_AF-A0A931C1A6-F1
#
_entry.id   AF-A0A931C1A6-F1
#
_cell.length_a   1.000
_cell.length_b   1.000
_cell.length_c   1.000
_cell.angle_alpha   90.00
_cell.angle_beta   90.00
_cell.angle_gamma   90.00
#
_symmetry.space_group_name_H-M   'P 1'
#
loop_
_entity.id
_entity.type
_entity.pdbx_description
1 polymer ?
#
loop_
_entity_poly.entity_id
_entity_poly.type
_entity_poly.pdbx_seq_one_letter_code
_entity_poly.pdbx_strand_id
1 'polypeptide(L)'
;MKHYTLQRFVKLNLYFFVLYSLLTAAWYAASGRFAADATLAAGEIVFNAAIFSLLFSLSILVWYRRAAIQIPVKELSIKQLNARLEELGYRKLASGNTPSQTSTYKPAPPGASVFAGKVFVQKKADFYLIEGPARYVKRIQK
;
A
#
# COMPACT_ATOMS: atom_id res chain seq x y z
N MET A 1 3.73 12.74 10.14
CA MET A 1 3.24 11.88 9.03
C MET A 1 2.46 10.63 9.46
N LYS A 2 2.72 10.02 10.63
CA LYS A 2 2.00 8.79 11.08
C LYS A 2 0.47 8.96 11.14
N HIS A 3 -0.03 10.10 11.60
CA HIS A 3 -1.48 10.37 11.71
C HIS A 3 -2.18 10.55 10.36
N TYR A 4 -1.50 11.10 9.35
CA TYR A 4 -2.08 11.34 8.02
C TYR A 4 -2.39 10.03 7.28
N THR A 5 -1.51 9.03 7.41
CA THR A 5 -1.71 7.71 6.80
C THR A 5 -2.87 6.96 7.45
N LEU A 6 -2.99 7.04 8.78
CA LEU A 6 -4.07 6.40 9.52
C LEU A 6 -5.43 7.03 9.15
N GLN A 7 -5.50 8.37 9.09
CA GLN A 7 -6.74 9.06 8.72
C GLN A 7 -7.19 8.73 7.30
N ARG A 8 -6.25 8.63 6.35
CA ARG A 8 -6.57 8.22 4.96
C ARG A 8 -7.09 6.78 4.90
N PHE A 9 -6.53 5.89 5.71
CA PHE A 9 -6.98 4.50 5.80
C PHE A 9 -8.40 4.40 6.38
N VAL A 10 -8.67 5.11 7.48
CA VAL A 10 -10.01 5.16 8.09
C VAL A 10 -11.05 5.71 7.12
N LYS A 11 -10.74 6.80 6.42
CA LYS A 11 -11.64 7.38 5.39
C LYS A 11 -11.92 6.38 4.26
N LEU A 12 -10.89 5.72 3.75
CA LEU A 12 -11.05 4.75 2.67
C LEU A 12 -11.90 3.54 3.10
N ASN A 13 -11.71 3.06 4.33
CA ASN A 13 -12.52 1.99 4.89
C ASN A 13 -13.98 2.43 5.08
N LEU A 14 -14.21 3.64 5.59
CA LEU A 14 -15.56 4.19 5.74
C LEU A 14 -16.26 4.33 4.38
N TYR A 15 -15.56 4.78 3.34
CA TYR A 15 -16.11 4.83 1.98
C TYR A 15 -16.49 3.45 1.45
N PHE A 16 -15.64 2.45 1.69
CA PHE A 16 -15.93 1.07 1.31
C PHE A 16 -17.18 0.55 2.05
N PHE A 17 -17.27 0.75 3.36
CA PHE A 17 -18.41 0.35 4.18
C PHE A 17 -19.72 0.96 3.67
N VAL A 18 -19.73 2.28 3.44
CA VAL A 18 -20.93 3.00 2.99
C VAL A 18 -21.31 2.55 1.58
N LEU A 19 -20.35 2.48 0.65
CA LEU A 19 -20.62 2.10 -0.72
C LEU A 19 -21.13 0.66 -0.83
N TYR A 20 -20.52 -0.27 -0.10
CA TYR A 20 -20.99 -1.66 -0.02
C TYR A 20 -22.42 -1.69 0.50
N SER A 21 -22.70 -1.01 1.61
CA SER A 21 -24.04 -0.97 2.22
C SER A 21 -25.10 -0.44 1.24
N LEU A 22 -24.81 0.64 0.53
CA LEU A 22 -25.72 1.23 -0.45
C LEU A 22 -25.96 0.31 -1.65
N LEU A 23 -24.92 -0.32 -2.18
CA LEU A 23 -25.03 -1.26 -3.29
C LEU A 23 -25.85 -2.50 -2.90
N THR A 24 -25.60 -3.06 -1.71
CA THR A 24 -26.37 -4.20 -1.19
C THR A 24 -27.82 -3.80 -0.93
N ALA A 25 -28.07 -2.61 -0.39
CA ALA A 25 -29.43 -2.10 -0.21
C ALA A 25 -30.17 -1.94 -1.55
N ALA A 26 -29.52 -1.38 -2.57
CA ALA A 26 -30.11 -1.27 -3.91
C ALA A 26 -30.46 -2.65 -4.50
N TRP A 27 -29.56 -3.63 -4.33
CA TRP A 27 -29.80 -5.01 -4.73
C TRP A 27 -30.94 -5.67 -3.95
N TYR A 28 -31.04 -5.43 -2.65
CA TYR A 28 -32.11 -5.96 -1.79
C TYR A 28 -33.47 -5.34 -2.13
N ALA A 29 -33.50 -4.05 -2.51
CA ALA A 29 -34.70 -3.41 -3.02
C ALA A 29 -35.15 -4.04 -4.34
N ALA A 30 -34.22 -4.25 -5.27
CA ALA A 30 -34.52 -4.87 -6.57
C ALA A 30 -35.00 -6.33 -6.45
N SER A 31 -34.48 -7.09 -5.47
CA SER A 31 -34.87 -8.49 -5.24
C SER A 31 -36.10 -8.66 -4.34
N GLY A 32 -36.69 -7.56 -3.85
CA GLY A 32 -37.84 -7.62 -2.94
C GLY A 32 -37.50 -8.10 -1.52
N ARG A 33 -36.21 -8.20 -1.17
CA ARG A 33 -35.73 -8.73 0.11
C ARG A 33 -36.26 -7.97 1.33
N PHE A 34 -36.51 -6.66 1.18
CA PHE A 34 -37.09 -5.82 2.23
C PHE A 34 -38.58 -6.09 2.50
N ALA A 35 -39.31 -6.68 1.55
CA ALA A 35 -40.75 -6.95 1.72
C ALA A 35 -41.03 -8.08 2.72
N ALA A 36 -40.06 -8.98 2.93
CA ALA A 36 -40.18 -10.07 3.90
C ALA A 36 -39.94 -9.59 5.33
N ASP A 37 -38.82 -8.92 5.57
CA ASP A 37 -38.48 -8.32 6.87
C ASP A 37 -37.40 -7.25 6.66
N ALA A 38 -37.81 -5.99 6.76
CA ALA A 38 -36.93 -4.85 6.54
C ALA A 38 -35.86 -4.70 7.63
N THR A 39 -36.18 -5.07 8.88
CA THR A 39 -35.26 -4.92 10.02
C THR A 39 -34.14 -5.94 9.90
N LEU A 40 -34.49 -7.18 9.61
CA LEU A 40 -33.51 -8.24 9.42
C LEU A 40 -32.65 -7.99 8.17
N ALA A 41 -33.24 -7.53 7.06
CA ALA A 41 -32.50 -7.15 5.87
C ALA A 41 -31.49 -6.00 6.12
N ALA A 42 -31.88 -4.99 6.90
CA ALA A 42 -30.97 -3.91 7.29
C ALA A 42 -29.82 -4.44 8.18
N GLY A 43 -30.13 -5.34 9.12
CA GLY A 43 -29.13 -6.01 9.95
C GLY A 43 -28.11 -6.80 9.14
N GLU A 44 -28.57 -7.58 8.15
CA GLU A 44 -27.71 -8.34 7.23
C GLU A 44 -26.76 -7.43 6.45
N ILE A 45 -27.27 -6.30 5.93
CA ILE A 45 -26.46 -5.33 5.18
C ILE A 45 -25.34 -4.79 6.05
N VAL A 46 -25.68 -4.29 7.26
CA VAL A 46 -24.70 -3.70 8.17
C VAL A 46 -23.66 -4.72 8.63
N PHE A 47 -24.10 -5.93 8.97
CA PHE A 47 -23.22 -7.01 9.41
C PHE A 47 -22.24 -7.44 8.30
N ASN A 48 -22.75 -7.68 7.09
CA ASN A 48 -21.91 -8.02 5.94
C ASN A 48 -20.97 -6.88 5.60
N ALA A 49 -21.44 -5.64 5.58
CA ALA A 49 -20.62 -4.47 5.35
C ALA A 49 -19.47 -4.38 6.36
N ALA A 50 -19.72 -4.66 7.64
CA ALA A 50 -18.70 -4.66 8.68
C ALA A 50 -17.64 -5.75 8.43
N ILE A 51 -18.04 -6.99 8.11
CA ILE A 51 -17.12 -8.09 7.79
C ILE A 51 -16.27 -7.73 6.58
N PHE A 52 -16.88 -7.32 5.47
CA PHE A 52 -16.15 -6.99 4.25
C PHE A 52 -15.23 -5.77 4.45
N SER A 53 -15.63 -4.80 5.26
CA SER A 53 -14.80 -3.64 5.62
C SER A 53 -13.58 -4.04 6.44
N LEU A 54 -13.74 -5.02 7.36
CA LEU A 54 -12.63 -5.60 8.10
C LEU A 54 -11.68 -6.38 7.18
N LEU A 55 -12.21 -7.22 6.29
CA LEU A 55 -11.40 -7.95 5.31
C LEU A 55 -10.65 -7.00 4.37
N PHE A 56 -11.32 -5.95 3.89
CA PHE A 56 -10.72 -4.89 3.08
C PHE A 56 -9.57 -4.20 3.82
N SER A 57 -9.78 -3.87 5.10
CA SER A 57 -8.78 -3.27 5.97
C SER A 57 -7.54 -4.15 6.12
N LEU A 58 -7.74 -5.42 6.45
CA LEU A 58 -6.65 -6.40 6.56
C LEU A 58 -5.89 -6.55 5.24
N SER A 59 -6.63 -6.62 4.13
CA SER A 59 -6.05 -6.74 2.78
C SER A 59 -5.15 -5.56 2.45
N ILE A 60 -5.61 -4.33 2.71
CA ILE A 60 -4.81 -3.11 2.52
C ILE A 60 -3.60 -3.09 3.44
N LEU A 61 -3.76 -3.47 4.71
CA LEU A 61 -2.65 -3.48 5.67
C LEU A 61 -1.54 -4.44 5.21
N VAL A 62 -1.90 -5.62 4.73
CA VAL A 62 -0.95 -6.61 4.19
C VAL A 62 -0.31 -6.09 2.90
N TRP A 63 -1.11 -5.54 1.99
CA TRP A 63 -0.64 -5.09 0.68
C TRP A 63 0.28 -3.87 0.78
N TYR A 64 -0.10 -2.86 1.55
CA TYR A 64 0.67 -1.62 1.73
C TYR A 64 1.66 -1.67 2.89
N ARG A 65 1.89 -2.86 3.46
CA ARG A 65 2.89 -3.06 4.52
C ARG A 65 4.25 -2.54 4.04
N ARG A 66 4.81 -1.59 4.78
CA ARG A 66 6.16 -1.09 4.53
C ARG A 66 7.17 -1.85 5.37
N ALA A 67 8.38 -2.02 4.85
CA ALA A 67 9.53 -2.56 5.57
C ALA A 67 10.70 -1.60 5.45
N ALA A 68 11.54 -1.61 6.48
CA ALA A 68 12.84 -0.98 6.49
C ALA A 68 13.88 -2.08 6.63
N ILE A 69 14.86 -2.12 5.72
CA ILE A 69 15.99 -3.05 5.79
C ILE A 69 17.29 -2.26 5.81
N GLN A 70 18.31 -2.87 6.40
CA GLN A 70 19.67 -2.37 6.39
C GLN A 70 20.52 -3.33 5.57
N ILE A 71 21.26 -2.80 4.61
CA ILE A 71 22.21 -3.57 3.78
C ILE A 71 23.61 -2.99 3.97
N PRO A 72 24.58 -3.77 4.46
CA PRO A 72 25.96 -3.32 4.61
C PRO A 72 26.56 -2.83 3.28
N VAL A 73 27.31 -1.74 3.31
CA VAL A 73 27.95 -1.18 2.09
C VAL A 73 28.97 -2.15 1.48
N LYS A 74 29.53 -3.04 2.30
CA LYS A 74 30.46 -4.11 1.89
C LYS A 74 29.80 -5.19 1.04
N GLU A 75 28.52 -5.47 1.26
CA GLU A 75 27.78 -6.53 0.57
C GLU A 75 27.22 -6.07 -0.77
N LEU A 76 26.86 -4.79 -0.89
CA LEU A 76 26.20 -4.26 -2.08
C LEU A 76 26.71 -2.86 -2.42
N SER A 77 27.37 -2.72 -3.56
CA SER A 77 27.76 -1.39 -4.06
C SER A 77 26.54 -0.55 -4.45
N ILE A 78 26.67 0.78 -4.44
CA ILE A 78 25.57 1.67 -4.87
C ILE A 78 25.12 1.42 -6.32
N LYS A 79 26.04 0.99 -7.20
CA LYS A 79 25.73 0.65 -8.59
C LYS A 79 24.88 -0.62 -8.67
N GLN A 80 25.25 -1.67 -7.92
CA GLN A 80 24.47 -2.91 -7.84
C GLN A 80 23.10 -2.69 -7.19
N LEU A 81 23.02 -1.82 -6.17
CA LEU A 81 21.75 -1.45 -5.56
C LEU A 81 20.82 -0.75 -6.55
N ASN A 82 21.34 0.19 -7.34
CA ASN A 82 20.55 0.85 -8.38
C ASN A 82 20.08 -0.14 -9.45
N ALA A 83 20.96 -1.04 -9.91
CA ALA A 83 20.60 -2.06 -10.89
C ALA A 83 19.47 -2.98 -10.38
N ARG A 84 19.57 -3.47 -9.14
CA ARG A 84 18.50 -4.27 -8.50
C ARG A 84 17.18 -3.52 -8.40
N LEU A 85 17.22 -2.22 -8.09
CA LEU A 85 16.01 -1.39 -8.05
C LEU A 85 15.41 -1.21 -9.44
N GLU A 86 16.22 -1.02 -10.47
CA GLU A 86 15.79 -0.91 -11.86
C GLU A 86 15.17 -2.22 -12.39
N GLU A 87 15.76 -3.37 -12.05
CA GLU A 87 15.19 -4.71 -12.33
C GLU A 87 13.82 -4.90 -11.67
N LEU A 88 13.63 -4.35 -10.47
CA LEU A 88 12.35 -4.34 -9.77
C LEU A 88 11.37 -3.29 -10.35
N GLY A 89 11.73 -2.60 -11.43
CA GLY A 89 10.92 -1.61 -12.13
C GLY A 89 10.93 -0.23 -11.48
N TYR A 90 11.92 0.09 -10.64
CA TYR A 90 12.05 1.40 -10.01
C TYR A 90 13.07 2.27 -10.72
N ARG A 91 12.73 3.54 -10.94
CA ARG A 91 13.67 4.55 -11.44
C ARG A 91 13.95 5.60 -10.38
N LYS A 92 15.21 6.00 -10.29
CA LYS A 92 15.65 7.07 -9.40
C LYS A 92 15.03 8.39 -9.85
N LEU A 93 14.44 9.11 -8.91
CA LEU A 93 14.04 10.49 -9.15
C LEU A 93 15.28 11.38 -9.21
N ALA A 94 15.40 12.19 -10.25
CA ALA A 94 16.37 13.28 -10.27
C ALA A 94 16.05 14.24 -9.11
N SER A 95 16.89 14.21 -8.08
CA SER A 95 16.87 15.24 -7.03
C SER A 95 17.62 16.43 -7.62
N GLY A 96 16.93 17.56 -7.85
CA GLY A 96 17.57 18.76 -8.37
C GLY A 96 18.79 19.15 -7.55
N ASN A 97 19.93 19.34 -8.23
CA ASN A 97 21.20 20.00 -7.85
C ASN A 97 21.75 19.94 -6.42
N THR A 98 21.24 19.08 -5.55
CA THR A 98 21.71 18.94 -4.16
C THR A 98 22.00 17.46 -3.91
N PRO A 99 23.21 17.08 -3.47
CA PRO A 99 23.53 15.71 -3.09
C PRO A 99 22.76 15.35 -1.82
N SER A 100 21.48 15.01 -1.98
CA SER A 100 20.67 14.46 -0.90
C SER A 100 21.26 13.12 -0.47
N GLN A 101 21.56 12.97 0.82
CA GLN A 101 21.92 11.69 1.45
C GLN A 101 20.81 10.62 1.28
N THR A 102 19.63 11.03 0.82
CA THR A 102 18.47 10.18 0.55
C THR A 102 18.12 10.21 -0.95
N SER A 103 18.22 9.08 -1.62
CA SER A 103 17.69 8.88 -2.97
C SER A 103 16.27 8.30 -2.92
N THR A 104 15.36 8.91 -3.68
CA THR A 104 13.98 8.42 -3.81
C THR A 104 13.81 7.75 -5.16
N TYR A 105 13.17 6.59 -5.18
CA TYR A 105 12.87 5.82 -6.38
C TYR A 105 11.36 5.69 -6.54
N LYS A 106 10.87 5.92 -7.77
CA LYS A 106 9.47 5.74 -8.14
C LYS A 106 9.32 4.51 -9.04
N PRO A 107 8.18 3.82 -8.96
CA PRO A 107 7.86 2.78 -9.92
C PRO A 107 7.72 3.40 -11.31
N ALA A 108 8.38 2.81 -12.29
CA ALA A 108 8.34 3.21 -13.68
C ALA A 108 7.67 2.10 -14.52
N PRO A 109 6.67 2.44 -15.35
CA PRO A 109 6.17 1.52 -16.37
C PRO A 109 7.30 1.12 -17.34
N PRO A 110 7.28 -0.09 -17.92
CA PRO A 110 6.25 -1.12 -17.82
C PRO A 110 6.41 -2.12 -16.65
N GLY A 111 7.50 -2.03 -15.87
CA GLY A 111 7.89 -3.07 -14.91
C GLY A 111 7.30 -2.97 -13.50
N ALA A 112 6.88 -1.79 -13.04
CA ALA A 112 6.31 -1.62 -11.71
C ALA A 112 4.91 -1.01 -11.75
N SER A 113 3.94 -1.70 -11.13
CA SER A 113 2.59 -1.19 -10.90
C SER A 113 2.64 0.17 -10.21
N VAL A 114 1.76 1.11 -10.56
CA VAL A 114 1.60 2.39 -9.86
C VAL A 114 1.40 2.19 -8.35
N PHE A 115 0.79 1.06 -7.97
CA PHE A 115 0.56 0.65 -6.58
C PHE A 115 1.82 0.12 -5.88
N ALA A 116 2.95 0.03 -6.57
CA ALA A 116 4.21 -0.38 -5.97
C ALA A 116 4.77 0.66 -5.00
N GLY A 117 4.26 1.90 -4.96
CA GLY A 117 4.69 2.90 -3.98
C GLY A 117 6.16 3.31 -4.15
N LYS A 118 6.63 4.30 -3.37
CA LYS A 118 8.02 4.78 -3.47
C LYS A 118 8.96 3.96 -2.60
N VAL A 119 10.20 3.81 -3.06
CA VAL A 119 11.33 3.30 -2.27
C VAL A 119 12.26 4.46 -1.93
N PHE A 120 12.68 4.53 -0.67
CA PHE A 120 13.62 5.51 -0.17
C PHE A 120 14.90 4.78 0.22
N VAL A 121 16.04 5.28 -0.25
CA VAL A 121 17.35 4.75 0.07
C VAL A 121 18.14 5.87 0.73
N GLN A 122 18.57 5.65 1.97
CA GLN A 122 19.44 6.56 2.69
C GLN A 122 20.81 5.90 2.85
N LYS A 123 21.86 6.58 2.41
CA LYS A 123 23.24 6.12 2.62
C LYS A 123 23.72 6.56 4.01
N LYS A 124 24.10 5.62 4.86
CA LYS A 124 24.84 5.86 6.11
C LYS A 124 26.29 5.36 5.95
N ALA A 125 27.10 5.53 6.99
CA ALA A 125 28.53 5.18 6.95
C ALA A 125 28.75 3.69 6.60
N ASP A 126 28.08 2.79 7.32
CA ASP A 126 28.33 1.35 7.20
C ASP A 126 27.23 0.59 6.42
N PHE A 127 26.07 1.21 6.21
CA PHE A 127 24.91 0.56 5.57
C PHE A 127 24.03 1.51 4.76
N TYR A 128 23.25 0.93 3.85
CA TYR A 128 22.12 1.55 3.20
C TYR A 128 20.84 1.21 3.98
N LEU A 129 20.10 2.24 4.41
CA LEU A 129 18.76 2.09 4.94
C LEU A 129 17.77 2.20 3.78
N ILE A 130 17.03 1.11 3.52
CA ILE A 130 16.06 1.06 2.42
C ILE A 130 14.66 0.91 3.01
N GLU A 131 13.81 1.89 2.75
CA GLU A 131 12.42 1.93 3.21
C GLU A 131 11.45 1.91 2.04
N GLY A 132 10.48 1.00 2.08
CA GLY A 132 9.55 0.83 0.98
C GLY A 132 8.53 -0.26 1.23
N PRO A 133 7.75 -0.66 0.22
CA PRO A 133 6.80 -1.76 0.34
C PRO A 133 7.54 -3.09 0.59
N ALA A 134 7.11 -3.80 1.63
CA ALA A 134 7.79 -4.97 2.16
C ALA A 134 8.03 -6.06 1.10
N ARG A 135 7.10 -6.23 0.16
CA ARG A 135 7.19 -7.23 -0.91
C ARG A 135 8.36 -7.02 -1.87
N TYR A 136 8.78 -5.77 -2.08
CA TYR A 136 9.90 -5.44 -2.98
C TYR A 136 11.19 -5.25 -2.22
N VAL A 137 11.14 -4.55 -1.08
CA VAL A 137 12.31 -4.28 -0.27
C VAL A 137 12.99 -5.58 0.18
N LYS A 138 12.22 -6.60 0.58
CA LYS A 138 12.77 -7.92 0.94
C LYS A 138 13.43 -8.66 -0.23
N ARG A 139 13.11 -8.33 -1.48
CA ARG A 139 13.76 -8.93 -2.65
C ARG A 139 15.14 -8.34 -2.93
N ILE A 140 15.43 -7.15 -2.41
CA ILE A 140 16.73 -6.49 -2.58
C ILE A 140 17.83 -7.21 -1.77
N GLN A 141 17.48 -7.91 -0.69
CA GLN A 141 18.41 -8.72 0.11
C GLN A 141 18.69 -10.12 -0.45
N LYS A 142 17.79 -10.64 -1.31
CA LYS A 142 17.98 -11.95 -1.95
C LYS A 142 18.87 -11.79 -3.18
#